data_AF-A0A7K3H937-F1
#
_entry.id   AF-A0A7K3H937-F1
#
_cell.length_a   1.000
_cell.length_b   1.000
_cell.length_c   1.000
_cell.angle_alpha   90.00
_cell.angle_beta   90.00
_cell.angle_gamma   90.00
#
_symmetry.space_group_name_H-M   'P 1'
#
loop_
_entity.id
_entity.type
_entity.pdbx_description
1 polymer ?
#
loop_
_entity_poly.entity_id
_entity_poly.type
_entity_poly.pdbx_seq_one_letter_code
_entity_poly.pdbx_strand_id
1 'polypeptide(L)'
;FAGLAGGVGYGLAQAERTELPGLATEHDGRWDFGTVERPALPAGVPGPYDEDNAAAVHHADPRDLLLPLPAGAKPDRTLPAEDGWLPVEDFLRQYDEDYRQAVREELTDNSCRHIAARGWTMPDGTRTRIHLLQFNTEGLADTVHSQVFASSGLFAGADLAGAPQSALNSDWSSSIREGESSQYVYDESEPYGKRQVRHAYITAGDTIALVVQSSPGETPEVPFQQTVVLQTRLLG
;
A
#
# COMPACT_ATOMS: atom_id res chain seq x y z
N PHE A 1 -32.88 6.99 -28.49
CA PHE A 1 -32.55 6.41 -27.19
C PHE A 1 -31.09 6.74 -26.89
N ALA A 2 -30.83 7.67 -25.97
CA ALA A 2 -29.49 8.01 -25.52
C ALA A 2 -29.34 7.42 -24.11
N GLY A 3 -28.49 6.39 -23.98
CA GLY A 3 -28.18 5.76 -22.70
C GLY A 3 -27.00 6.49 -22.05
N LEU A 4 -27.27 7.21 -20.97
CA LEU A 4 -26.25 7.63 -20.02
C LEU A 4 -25.96 6.40 -19.13
N ALA A 5 -24.81 5.78 -19.33
CA ALA A 5 -24.29 4.77 -18.41
C ALA A 5 -23.74 5.50 -17.17
N GLY A 6 -24.54 5.57 -16.11
CA GLY A 6 -24.08 6.02 -14.80
C GLY A 6 -23.42 4.84 -14.08
N GLY A 7 -22.10 4.80 -14.05
CA GLY A 7 -21.37 4.00 -13.06
C GLY A 7 -21.50 4.72 -11.72
N VAL A 8 -22.04 4.05 -10.71
CA VAL A 8 -22.11 4.62 -9.35
C VAL A 8 -20.72 4.42 -8.73
N GLY A 9 -19.86 5.43 -8.83
CA GLY A 9 -18.67 5.52 -8.00
C GLY A 9 -19.10 5.76 -6.56
N TYR A 10 -18.80 4.83 -5.65
CA TYR A 10 -18.87 5.13 -4.23
C TYR A 10 -17.69 6.04 -3.89
N GLY A 11 -17.95 7.33 -3.75
CA GLY A 11 -16.95 8.28 -3.27
C GLY A 11 -16.57 7.94 -1.84
N LEU A 12 -15.28 7.69 -1.58
CA LEU A 12 -14.74 7.62 -0.22
C LEU A 12 -14.40 9.06 0.21
N ALA A 13 -15.41 9.91 0.28
CA ALA A 13 -15.26 11.27 0.76
C ALA A 13 -15.28 11.27 2.30
N GLN A 14 -14.16 11.68 2.88
CA GLN A 14 -13.90 11.79 4.32
C GLN A 14 -14.21 10.52 5.12
N ALA A 15 -13.17 9.84 5.62
CA ALA A 15 -13.35 9.14 6.89
C ALA A 15 -14.06 10.12 7.83
N GLU A 16 -15.30 9.81 8.23
CA GLU A 16 -16.06 10.66 9.13
C GLU A 16 -15.12 10.99 10.28
N ARG A 17 -14.94 12.29 10.54
CA ARG A 17 -14.02 12.83 11.55
C ARG A 17 -14.29 12.30 12.98
N THR A 18 -15.23 11.38 13.15
CA THR A 18 -15.86 10.98 14.41
C THR A 18 -15.79 9.49 14.72
N GLU A 19 -15.34 8.62 13.82
CA GLU A 19 -15.39 7.16 14.05
C GLU A 19 -14.02 6.48 14.26
N LEU A 20 -13.03 7.23 14.74
CA LEU A 20 -11.79 6.65 15.28
C LEU A 20 -11.60 7.13 16.73
N PRO A 21 -11.45 6.22 17.71
CA PRO A 21 -11.21 6.60 19.10
C PRO A 21 -9.95 7.47 19.18
N GLY A 22 -10.11 8.76 19.50
CA GLY A 22 -9.00 9.65 19.85
C GLY A 22 -8.90 11.01 19.12
N LEU A 23 -9.82 11.40 18.22
CA LEU A 23 -9.60 12.60 17.40
C LEU A 23 -10.81 13.52 17.21
N ALA A 24 -10.92 14.52 18.08
CA ALA A 24 -11.58 15.79 17.80
C ALA A 24 -10.61 16.93 18.15
N THR A 25 -9.55 17.09 17.36
CA THR A 25 -8.59 18.19 17.51
C THR A 25 -8.07 18.67 16.16
N GLU A 26 -7.85 19.98 16.05
CA GLU A 26 -7.26 20.64 14.88
C GLU A 26 -5.89 20.06 14.51
N HIS A 27 -5.61 20.00 13.20
CA HIS A 27 -4.35 19.59 12.55
C HIS A 27 -3.61 18.44 13.27
N ASP A 28 -4.22 17.27 13.32
CA ASP A 28 -3.66 16.03 13.88
C ASP A 28 -2.49 15.42 13.07
N GLY A 29 -1.95 16.18 12.11
CA GLY A 29 -0.85 15.77 11.24
C GLY A 29 -1.29 15.09 9.94
N ARG A 30 -2.57 14.77 9.75
CA ARG A 30 -3.06 14.15 8.50
C ARG A 30 -2.77 14.98 7.25
N TRP A 31 -2.52 14.29 6.14
CA TRP A 31 -2.40 14.87 4.82
C TRP A 31 -3.75 14.97 4.11
N ASP A 32 -3.87 15.96 3.24
CA ASP A 32 -5.06 16.15 2.41
C ASP A 32 -4.88 15.43 1.07
N PHE A 33 -5.46 14.24 0.92
CA PHE A 33 -5.47 13.48 -0.33
C PHE A 33 -6.57 13.94 -1.32
N GLY A 34 -7.37 14.93 -0.96
CA GLY A 34 -8.59 15.26 -1.68
C GLY A 34 -9.62 14.13 -1.60
N THR A 35 -10.44 14.01 -2.64
CA THR A 35 -11.39 12.90 -2.77
C THR A 35 -10.66 11.66 -3.29
N VAL A 36 -10.73 10.58 -2.52
CA VAL A 36 -10.26 9.26 -2.92
C VAL A 36 -11.50 8.45 -3.30
N GLU A 37 -11.53 7.87 -4.50
CA GLU A 37 -12.63 7.02 -4.94
C GLU A 37 -12.08 5.75 -5.57
N ARG A 38 -12.78 4.63 -5.37
CA ARG A 38 -12.45 3.41 -6.09
C ARG A 38 -12.79 3.59 -7.58
N PRO A 39 -11.93 3.08 -8.50
CA PRO A 39 -12.24 3.12 -9.91
C PRO A 39 -13.55 2.37 -10.20
N ALA A 40 -14.40 2.96 -11.03
CA ALA A 40 -15.65 2.33 -11.44
C ALA A 40 -15.35 1.12 -12.33
N LEU A 41 -15.89 -0.04 -11.96
CA LEU A 41 -15.79 -1.25 -12.78
C LEU A 41 -16.85 -1.24 -13.90
N PRO A 42 -16.56 -1.84 -15.07
CA PRO A 42 -17.57 -2.06 -16.09
C PRO A 42 -18.76 -2.86 -15.55
N ALA A 43 -19.95 -2.65 -16.11
CA ALA A 43 -21.16 -3.35 -15.67
C ALA A 43 -20.99 -4.88 -15.78
N GLY A 44 -21.29 -5.59 -14.69
CA GLY A 44 -21.18 -7.05 -14.61
C GLY A 44 -19.76 -7.57 -14.34
N VAL A 45 -18.77 -6.68 -14.14
CA VAL A 45 -17.45 -7.06 -13.66
C VAL A 45 -17.46 -7.00 -12.13
N PRO A 46 -17.18 -8.12 -11.44
CA PRO A 46 -17.19 -8.16 -9.98
C PRO A 46 -15.99 -7.41 -9.39
N GLY A 47 -16.14 -6.92 -8.16
CA GLY A 47 -15.03 -6.49 -7.31
C GLY A 47 -14.18 -7.69 -6.84
N PRO A 48 -13.03 -7.45 -6.20
CA PRO A 48 -12.16 -8.51 -5.71
C PRO A 48 -12.84 -9.41 -4.66
N TYR A 49 -13.80 -8.89 -3.89
CA TYR A 49 -14.46 -9.64 -2.80
C TYR A 49 -15.92 -9.98 -3.07
N ASP A 50 -16.39 -9.84 -4.32
CA ASP A 50 -17.73 -10.29 -4.70
C ASP A 50 -17.74 -11.82 -4.85
N GLU A 51 -18.86 -12.47 -4.49
CA GLU A 51 -18.99 -13.95 -4.50
C GLU A 51 -18.68 -14.58 -5.88
N ASP A 52 -18.94 -13.87 -6.96
CA ASP A 52 -18.73 -14.32 -8.35
C ASP A 52 -17.25 -14.23 -8.79
N ASN A 53 -16.35 -13.73 -7.92
CA ASN A 53 -14.90 -13.60 -8.15
C ASN A 53 -14.09 -14.53 -7.23
N ALA A 54 -14.17 -15.84 -7.46
CA ALA A 54 -13.50 -16.84 -6.64
C ALA A 54 -11.95 -16.73 -6.61
N ALA A 55 -11.34 -15.98 -7.51
CA ALA A 55 -9.89 -15.75 -7.54
C ALA A 55 -9.46 -14.46 -6.81
N ALA A 56 -10.44 -13.68 -6.35
CA ALA A 56 -10.30 -12.36 -5.76
C ALA A 56 -9.41 -11.40 -6.58
N VAL A 57 -9.63 -11.40 -7.90
CA VAL A 57 -8.84 -10.58 -8.83
C VAL A 57 -9.32 -9.14 -8.83
N HIS A 58 -8.37 -8.20 -8.75
CA HIS A 58 -8.63 -6.81 -9.07
C HIS A 58 -8.80 -6.63 -10.58
N HIS A 59 -10.04 -6.41 -11.01
CA HIS A 59 -10.36 -6.13 -12.41
C HIS A 59 -10.11 -4.67 -12.84
N ALA A 60 -9.93 -3.76 -11.87
CA ALA A 60 -9.45 -2.41 -12.13
C ALA A 60 -7.97 -2.43 -12.52
N ASP A 61 -7.51 -1.42 -13.26
CA ASP A 61 -6.08 -1.25 -13.48
C ASP A 61 -5.38 -0.94 -12.14
N PRO A 62 -4.34 -1.68 -11.73
CA PRO A 62 -3.63 -1.40 -10.48
C PRO A 62 -3.13 0.04 -10.36
N ARG A 63 -2.89 0.74 -11.47
CA ARG A 63 -2.45 2.14 -11.45
C ARG A 63 -3.55 3.11 -10.98
N ASP A 64 -4.81 2.74 -11.21
CA ASP A 64 -5.99 3.45 -10.72
C ASP A 64 -6.30 3.14 -9.25
N LEU A 65 -5.65 2.13 -8.68
CA LEU A 65 -5.74 1.75 -7.26
C LEU A 65 -4.64 2.37 -6.39
N LEU A 66 -3.77 3.21 -6.97
CA LEU A 66 -2.78 3.98 -6.21
C LEU A 66 -3.40 5.26 -5.66
N LEU A 67 -3.12 5.58 -4.39
CA LEU A 67 -3.54 6.85 -3.80
C LEU A 67 -3.07 8.07 -4.61
N PRO A 68 -3.88 9.14 -4.72
CA PRO A 68 -3.43 10.38 -5.34
C PRO A 68 -2.32 11.04 -4.50
N LEU A 69 -1.66 12.05 -5.05
CA LEU A 69 -0.71 12.84 -4.27
C LEU A 69 -1.46 13.71 -3.26
N PRO A 70 -1.00 13.79 -2.00
CA PRO A 70 -1.56 14.75 -1.07
C PRO A 70 -1.21 16.19 -1.46
N ALA A 71 -2.03 17.13 -1.03
CA ALA A 71 -1.87 18.55 -1.30
C ALA A 71 -0.48 19.05 -0.88
N GLY A 72 0.21 19.72 -1.79
CA GLY A 72 1.55 20.25 -1.56
C GLY A 72 2.70 19.25 -1.73
N ALA A 73 2.41 17.99 -2.04
CA ALA A 73 3.43 16.98 -2.29
C ALA A 73 4.11 17.15 -3.65
N LYS A 74 5.39 16.79 -3.73
CA LYS A 74 6.14 16.70 -5.00
C LYS A 74 6.23 15.25 -5.44
N PRO A 75 5.91 14.91 -6.71
CA PRO A 75 5.99 13.52 -7.19
C PRO A 75 7.42 13.00 -7.19
N ASP A 76 7.59 11.71 -6.86
CA ASP A 76 8.83 10.99 -7.06
C ASP A 76 8.98 10.63 -8.55
N ARG A 77 9.80 11.42 -9.26
CA ARG A 77 10.04 11.26 -10.71
C ARG A 77 10.93 10.07 -11.07
N THR A 78 11.43 9.33 -10.08
CA THR A 78 12.18 8.09 -10.31
C THR A 78 11.27 6.88 -10.52
N LEU A 79 10.00 7.00 -10.14
CA LEU A 79 8.98 5.99 -10.39
C LEU A 79 8.33 6.22 -11.76
N PRO A 80 7.83 5.15 -12.41
CA PRO A 80 7.08 5.28 -13.64
C PRO A 80 5.92 6.26 -13.49
N ALA A 81 5.67 7.05 -14.54
CA ALA A 81 4.44 7.83 -14.64
C ALA A 81 3.22 6.91 -14.81
N GLU A 82 2.02 7.50 -14.86
CA GLU A 82 0.74 6.77 -14.89
C GLU A 82 0.61 5.74 -16.02
N ASP A 83 1.43 5.83 -17.07
CA ASP A 83 1.40 4.93 -18.22
C ASP A 83 2.41 3.75 -18.16
N GLY A 84 3.19 3.63 -17.08
CA GLY A 84 4.30 2.67 -16.99
C GLY A 84 4.18 1.68 -15.82
N TRP A 85 4.77 0.50 -16.01
CA TRP A 85 4.99 -0.50 -14.96
C TRP A 85 6.40 -0.35 -14.37
N LEU A 86 6.52 -0.54 -13.06
CA LEU A 86 7.82 -0.58 -12.41
C LEU A 86 8.50 -1.93 -12.73
N PRO A 87 9.72 -1.93 -13.29
CA PRO A 87 10.47 -3.17 -13.46
C PRO A 87 10.71 -3.85 -12.10
N VAL A 88 10.66 -5.18 -12.06
CA VAL A 88 10.95 -5.96 -10.85
C VAL A 88 12.30 -5.57 -10.26
N GLU A 89 13.33 -5.37 -11.08
CA GLU A 89 14.66 -4.95 -10.64
C GLU A 89 14.68 -3.59 -9.91
N ASP A 90 13.77 -2.67 -10.27
CA ASP A 90 13.66 -1.38 -9.58
C ASP A 90 12.84 -1.51 -8.29
N PHE A 91 11.84 -2.40 -8.25
CA PHE A 91 11.14 -2.77 -7.02
C PHE A 91 12.11 -3.41 -6.00
N LEU A 92 12.98 -4.32 -6.43
CA LEU A 92 13.95 -4.99 -5.56
C LEU A 92 14.91 -4.01 -4.86
N ARG A 93 15.08 -2.79 -5.38
CA ARG A 93 15.87 -1.74 -4.71
C ARG A 93 15.23 -1.22 -3.42
N GLN A 94 13.96 -1.53 -3.14
CA GLN A 94 13.38 -1.24 -1.84
C GLN A 94 13.99 -2.11 -0.73
N TYR A 95 14.60 -3.24 -1.09
CA TYR A 95 15.16 -4.21 -0.13
C TYR A 95 16.67 -4.08 -0.01
N ASP A 96 17.16 -4.45 1.18
CA ASP A 96 18.56 -4.70 1.41
C ASP A 96 19.08 -5.78 0.44
N GLU A 97 20.36 -5.69 0.07
CA GLU A 97 20.97 -6.51 -0.98
C GLU A 97 20.85 -8.01 -0.68
N ASP A 98 20.94 -8.37 0.60
CA ASP A 98 20.89 -9.75 1.07
C ASP A 98 19.51 -10.41 0.83
N TYR A 99 18.45 -9.61 0.72
CA TYR A 99 17.08 -10.09 0.52
C TYR A 99 16.61 -10.03 -0.94
N ARG A 100 17.29 -9.27 -1.81
CA ARG A 100 16.84 -9.05 -3.21
C ARG A 100 16.70 -10.34 -4.00
N GLN A 101 17.57 -11.32 -3.75
CA GLN A 101 17.50 -12.60 -4.45
C GLN A 101 16.26 -13.39 -4.04
N ALA A 102 16.01 -13.55 -2.73
CA ALA A 102 14.85 -14.28 -2.24
C ALA A 102 13.53 -13.62 -2.69
N VAL A 103 13.44 -12.29 -2.62
CA VAL A 103 12.26 -11.56 -3.13
C VAL A 103 12.09 -11.78 -4.63
N ARG A 104 13.16 -11.75 -5.43
CA ARG A 104 13.08 -11.99 -6.89
C ARG A 104 12.56 -13.40 -7.19
N GLU A 105 13.05 -14.40 -6.49
CA GLU A 105 12.66 -15.80 -6.67
C GLU A 105 11.17 -15.96 -6.42
N GLU A 106 10.66 -15.48 -5.27
CA GLU A 106 9.22 -15.56 -4.97
C GLU A 106 8.34 -14.84 -5.98
N LEU A 107 8.74 -13.64 -6.43
CA LEU A 107 7.98 -12.90 -7.45
C LEU A 107 7.97 -13.62 -8.81
N THR A 108 9.05 -14.33 -9.15
CA THR A 108 9.17 -15.07 -10.40
C THR A 108 8.36 -16.35 -10.36
N ASP A 109 8.53 -17.14 -9.31
CA ASP A 109 7.91 -18.46 -9.15
C ASP A 109 6.38 -18.34 -9.04
N ASN A 110 5.89 -17.27 -8.41
CA ASN A 110 4.47 -16.99 -8.27
C ASN A 110 3.91 -16.05 -9.36
N SER A 111 4.69 -15.79 -10.42
CA SER A 111 4.26 -15.06 -11.62
C SER A 111 3.67 -13.67 -11.33
N CYS A 112 4.40 -12.82 -10.61
CA CYS A 112 4.06 -11.40 -10.48
C CYS A 112 3.93 -10.77 -11.87
N ARG A 113 2.75 -10.22 -12.19
CA ARG A 113 2.41 -9.72 -13.53
C ARG A 113 2.89 -8.30 -13.74
N HIS A 114 2.49 -7.44 -12.81
CA HIS A 114 2.66 -6.00 -12.93
C HIS A 114 2.98 -5.43 -11.56
N ILE A 115 3.82 -4.40 -11.56
CA ILE A 115 4.08 -3.58 -10.38
C ILE A 115 3.70 -2.14 -10.72
N ALA A 116 2.60 -1.66 -10.16
CA ALA A 116 2.26 -0.24 -10.19
C ALA A 116 2.98 0.45 -9.04
N ALA A 117 3.45 1.67 -9.24
CA ALA A 117 4.10 2.43 -8.18
C ALA A 117 3.80 3.91 -8.25
N ARG A 118 3.65 4.54 -7.09
CA ARG A 118 3.56 5.99 -6.95
C ARG A 118 4.24 6.43 -5.68
N GLY A 119 4.88 7.59 -5.73
CA GLY A 119 5.58 8.14 -4.59
C GLY A 119 5.61 9.65 -4.62
N TRP A 120 5.84 10.22 -3.46
CA TRP A 120 5.88 11.65 -3.27
C TRP A 120 6.78 12.06 -2.11
N THR A 121 7.11 13.34 -2.08
CA THR A 121 7.83 13.98 -0.96
C THR A 121 7.02 15.19 -0.49
N MET A 122 6.71 15.22 0.80
CA MET A 122 6.05 16.34 1.46
C MET A 122 7.05 17.48 1.76
N PRO A 123 6.57 18.72 2.01
CA PRO A 123 7.45 19.86 2.30
C PRO A 123 8.35 19.69 3.53
N ASP A 124 7.95 18.87 4.50
CA ASP A 124 8.72 18.49 5.69
C ASP A 124 9.87 17.50 5.38
N GLY A 125 9.94 17.00 4.14
CA GLY A 125 10.93 16.02 3.71
C GLY A 125 10.52 14.57 3.94
N THR A 126 9.30 14.31 4.42
CA THR A 126 8.72 12.97 4.49
C THR A 126 8.51 12.44 3.07
N ARG A 127 9.02 11.24 2.81
CA ARG A 127 8.95 10.54 1.53
C ARG A 127 8.03 9.35 1.69
N THR A 128 7.10 9.18 0.76
CA THR A 128 6.20 8.02 0.72
C THR A 128 6.31 7.36 -0.65
N ARG A 129 6.31 6.03 -0.67
CA ARG A 129 6.19 5.21 -1.88
C ARG A 129 5.18 4.10 -1.63
N ILE A 130 4.35 3.84 -2.62
CA ILE A 130 3.40 2.73 -2.66
C ILE A 130 3.74 1.90 -3.89
N HIS A 131 3.84 0.60 -3.69
CA HIS A 131 4.01 -0.39 -4.75
C HIS A 131 2.86 -1.36 -4.67
N LEU A 132 2.18 -1.63 -5.78
CA LEU A 132 1.13 -2.64 -5.88
C LEU A 132 1.62 -3.75 -6.79
N LEU A 133 1.83 -4.92 -6.21
CA LEU A 133 2.29 -6.12 -6.89
C LEU A 133 1.08 -6.99 -7.19
N GLN A 134 0.76 -7.15 -8.47
CA GLN A 134 -0.39 -7.93 -8.90
C GLN A 134 0.00 -9.35 -9.30
N PHE A 135 -0.78 -10.32 -8.83
CA PHE A 135 -0.65 -11.75 -9.11
C PHE A 135 -1.87 -12.28 -9.87
N ASN A 136 -1.94 -13.59 -10.12
CA ASN A 136 -3.10 -14.18 -10.82
C ASN A 136 -4.32 -14.36 -9.91
N THR A 137 -4.07 -14.58 -8.62
CA THR A 137 -5.06 -14.97 -7.62
C THR A 137 -4.59 -14.53 -6.26
N GLU A 138 -5.53 -14.41 -5.32
CA GLU A 138 -5.22 -14.19 -3.90
C GLU A 138 -4.28 -15.26 -3.33
N GLY A 139 -4.49 -16.53 -3.65
CA GLY A 139 -3.63 -17.61 -3.14
C GLY A 139 -2.15 -17.44 -3.52
N LEU A 140 -1.83 -16.88 -4.69
CA LEU A 140 -0.45 -16.59 -5.07
C LEU A 140 0.11 -15.36 -4.34
N ALA A 141 -0.71 -14.32 -4.16
CA ALA A 141 -0.33 -13.16 -3.37
C ALA A 141 -0.05 -13.54 -1.91
N ASP A 142 -0.91 -14.34 -1.29
CA ASP A 142 -0.72 -14.87 0.06
C ASP A 142 0.52 -15.77 0.18
N THR A 143 0.77 -16.60 -0.84
CA THR A 143 1.98 -17.44 -0.89
C THR A 143 3.24 -16.58 -0.88
N VAL A 144 3.33 -15.56 -1.73
CA VAL A 144 4.50 -14.66 -1.75
C VAL A 144 4.62 -13.92 -0.42
N HIS A 145 3.52 -13.35 0.09
CA HIS A 145 3.55 -12.65 1.35
C HIS A 145 4.06 -13.54 2.49
N SER A 146 3.52 -14.75 2.63
CA SER A 146 3.89 -15.68 3.69
C SER A 146 5.33 -16.20 3.58
N GLN A 147 5.86 -16.36 2.36
CA GLN A 147 7.20 -16.91 2.16
C GLN A 147 8.33 -15.89 2.31
N VAL A 148 8.14 -14.63 1.90
CA VAL A 148 9.24 -13.64 1.91
C VAL A 148 8.97 -12.38 2.71
N PHE A 149 7.72 -11.93 2.85
CA PHE A 149 7.43 -10.66 3.53
C PHE A 149 7.02 -10.85 4.99
N ALA A 150 6.37 -11.97 5.31
CA ALA A 150 6.09 -12.38 6.67
C ALA A 150 7.31 -13.10 7.27
N SER A 151 7.56 -12.89 8.57
CA SER A 151 8.43 -13.76 9.35
C SER A 151 7.61 -14.55 10.36
N SER A 152 8.14 -15.69 10.82
CA SER A 152 7.55 -16.46 11.94
C SER A 152 7.64 -15.73 13.30
N GLY A 153 8.13 -14.49 13.33
CA GLY A 153 8.38 -13.71 14.55
C GLY A 153 7.76 -12.32 14.50
N LEU A 154 8.31 -11.41 15.31
CA LEU A 154 7.82 -10.04 15.45
C LEU A 154 8.46 -9.07 14.46
N PHE A 155 9.16 -9.55 13.42
CA PHE A 155 9.90 -8.72 12.47
C PHE A 155 9.41 -8.92 11.04
N ALA A 156 9.73 -7.99 10.14
CA ALA A 156 9.51 -8.17 8.71
C ALA A 156 10.36 -9.34 8.18
N GLY A 157 9.85 -10.07 7.19
CA GLY A 157 10.56 -11.20 6.57
C GLY A 157 11.74 -10.79 5.70
N ALA A 158 11.70 -9.57 5.15
CA ALA A 158 12.76 -9.00 4.34
C ALA A 158 13.02 -7.55 4.74
N ASP A 159 14.30 -7.23 5.00
CA ASP A 159 14.71 -5.89 5.41
C ASP A 159 14.67 -4.90 4.24
N LEU A 160 14.21 -3.69 4.53
CA LEU A 160 14.21 -2.60 3.56
C LEU A 160 15.58 -1.92 3.51
N ALA A 161 15.95 -1.43 2.33
CA ALA A 161 17.19 -0.73 2.10
C ALA A 161 17.29 0.52 3.01
N GLY A 162 18.27 0.53 3.90
CA GLY A 162 18.50 1.63 4.84
C GLY A 162 17.59 1.63 6.07
N ALA A 163 16.86 0.54 6.32
CA ALA A 163 16.08 0.31 7.53
C ALA A 163 16.23 -1.16 7.97
N PRO A 164 17.40 -1.53 8.52
CA PRO A 164 17.64 -2.89 8.98
C PRO A 164 16.68 -3.22 10.12
N GLN A 165 16.08 -4.40 10.06
CA GLN A 165 15.18 -4.95 11.08
C GLN A 165 14.01 -4.04 11.47
N SER A 166 12.84 -4.27 10.87
CA SER A 166 11.60 -3.60 11.29
C SER A 166 10.73 -4.53 12.13
N ALA A 167 10.26 -4.05 13.27
CA ALA A 167 9.40 -4.79 14.18
C ALA A 167 7.92 -4.50 13.89
N LEU A 168 7.07 -5.51 14.05
CA LEU A 168 5.63 -5.38 13.92
C LEU A 168 5.14 -4.36 14.96
N ASN A 169 4.36 -3.38 14.51
CA ASN A 169 3.76 -2.40 15.39
C ASN A 169 2.61 -3.04 16.17
N SER A 170 2.84 -3.32 17.46
CA SER A 170 1.84 -3.93 18.35
C SER A 170 0.67 -3.00 18.70
N ASP A 171 0.86 -1.70 18.54
CA ASP A 171 -0.14 -0.67 18.79
C ASP A 171 -1.06 -0.48 17.58
N TRP A 172 -0.69 -1.03 16.42
CA TRP A 172 -1.55 -1.11 15.25
C TRP A 172 -2.76 -1.98 15.58
N SER A 173 -3.90 -1.31 15.72
CA SER A 173 -5.14 -1.99 16.04
C SER A 173 -5.59 -2.83 14.85
N SER A 174 -5.60 -4.15 15.01
CA SER A 174 -6.26 -5.09 14.10
C SER A 174 -7.78 -4.86 13.97
N SER A 175 -8.34 -3.85 14.65
CA SER A 175 -9.73 -3.40 14.46
C SER A 175 -9.92 -2.52 13.21
N ILE A 176 -8.85 -2.06 12.55
CA ILE A 176 -8.92 -1.51 11.18
C ILE A 176 -8.94 -2.67 10.16
N ARG A 177 -9.70 -3.74 10.46
CA ARG A 177 -10.05 -4.77 9.47
C ARG A 177 -11.14 -4.20 8.59
N GLU A 178 -10.73 -3.45 7.58
CA GLU A 178 -11.61 -3.04 6.51
C GLU A 178 -11.71 -4.20 5.52
N GLY A 179 -12.79 -4.98 5.66
CA GLY A 179 -13.11 -6.08 4.77
C GLY A 179 -12.23 -7.32 4.95
N GLU A 180 -11.94 -7.96 3.81
CA GLU A 180 -11.17 -9.21 3.72
C GLU A 180 -9.66 -8.97 3.53
N SER A 181 -9.21 -7.71 3.58
CA SER A 181 -7.80 -7.33 3.51
C SER A 181 -7.06 -7.57 4.84
N SER A 182 -5.75 -7.85 4.77
CA SER A 182 -4.87 -7.91 5.94
C SER A 182 -3.76 -6.87 5.86
N GLN A 183 -3.45 -6.24 7.00
CA GLN A 183 -2.39 -5.23 7.09
C GLN A 183 -1.33 -5.69 8.09
N TYR A 184 -0.07 -5.61 7.68
CA TYR A 184 1.10 -5.94 8.48
C TYR A 184 1.95 -4.68 8.58
N VAL A 185 1.87 -4.00 9.71
CA VAL A 185 2.48 -2.68 9.93
C VAL A 185 3.75 -2.83 10.73
N TYR A 186 4.83 -2.21 10.27
CA TYR A 186 6.16 -2.32 10.83
C TYR A 186 6.80 -0.94 11.05
N ASP A 187 7.52 -0.83 12.16
CA ASP A 187 8.39 0.29 12.47
C ASP A 187 9.84 -0.19 12.45
N GLU A 188 10.75 0.58 11.83
CA GLU A 188 12.19 0.33 11.93
C GLU A 188 12.58 0.24 13.42
N SER A 189 13.48 -0.69 13.77
CA SER A 189 14.00 -0.79 15.14
C SER A 189 15.05 0.29 15.39
N GLU A 190 15.11 0.83 16.60
CA GLU A 190 16.25 1.66 16.99
C GLU A 190 17.58 0.85 16.99
N PRO A 191 18.72 1.49 16.68
CA PRO A 191 18.89 2.92 16.38
C PRO A 191 18.65 3.26 14.90
N TYR A 192 17.95 4.37 14.64
CA TYR A 192 17.72 4.84 13.28
C TYR A 192 18.96 5.47 12.65
N GLY A 193 19.03 5.38 11.32
CA GLY A 193 19.99 6.14 10.53
C GLY A 193 19.65 7.64 10.46
N LYS A 194 19.96 8.26 9.33
CA LYS A 194 19.56 9.67 9.07
C LYS A 194 18.04 9.85 8.96
N ARG A 195 17.32 8.75 8.76
CA ARG A 195 15.89 8.68 8.55
C ARG A 195 15.38 7.42 9.23
N GLN A 196 14.26 7.52 9.92
CA GLN A 196 13.47 6.36 10.32
C GLN A 196 12.58 5.94 9.14
N VAL A 197 12.38 4.65 8.95
CA VAL A 197 11.38 4.07 8.05
C VAL A 197 10.22 3.46 8.85
N ARG A 198 9.01 3.70 8.36
CA ARG A 198 7.82 2.91 8.70
C ARG A 198 7.32 2.28 7.42
N HIS A 199 6.88 1.02 7.47
CA HIS A 199 6.35 0.37 6.28
C HIS A 199 5.22 -0.59 6.61
N ALA A 200 4.38 -0.87 5.63
CA ALA A 200 3.31 -1.83 5.77
C ALA A 200 3.17 -2.68 4.51
N TYR A 201 2.87 -3.96 4.71
CA TYR A 201 2.30 -4.81 3.69
C TYR A 201 0.79 -4.85 3.84
N ILE A 202 0.07 -4.72 2.73
CA ILE A 202 -1.38 -4.94 2.66
C ILE A 202 -1.60 -6.09 1.69
N THR A 203 -2.22 -7.17 2.13
CA THR A 203 -2.70 -8.22 1.23
C THR A 203 -4.18 -8.00 0.99
N ALA A 204 -4.55 -7.88 -0.28
CA ALA A 204 -5.93 -7.71 -0.70
C ALA A 204 -6.15 -8.42 -2.04
N GLY A 205 -6.95 -9.49 -2.04
CA GLY A 205 -7.16 -10.31 -3.22
C GLY A 205 -5.85 -10.73 -3.88
N ASP A 206 -5.79 -10.63 -5.21
CA ASP A 206 -4.59 -10.90 -6.03
C ASP A 206 -3.45 -9.87 -5.89
N THR A 207 -3.52 -8.91 -4.96
CA THR A 207 -2.58 -7.78 -4.88
C THR A 207 -1.91 -7.69 -3.50
N ILE A 208 -0.59 -7.49 -3.51
CA ILE A 208 0.18 -7.07 -2.33
C ILE A 208 0.57 -5.61 -2.50
N ALA A 209 0.20 -4.75 -1.55
CA ALA A 209 0.73 -3.40 -1.46
C ALA A 209 1.92 -3.35 -0.50
N LEU A 210 3.00 -2.67 -0.89
CA LEU A 210 4.06 -2.20 0.00
C LEU A 210 3.98 -0.68 0.11
N VAL A 211 3.61 -0.18 1.29
CA VAL A 211 3.65 1.24 1.65
C VAL A 211 4.91 1.50 2.45
N VAL A 212 5.78 2.39 1.99
CA VAL A 212 7.00 2.80 2.69
C VAL A 212 6.95 4.30 2.93
N GLN A 213 7.11 4.72 4.18
CA GLN A 213 7.27 6.13 4.55
C GLN A 213 8.57 6.33 5.31
N SER A 214 9.32 7.37 4.97
CA SER A 214 10.54 7.75 5.70
C SER A 214 10.62 9.26 5.88
N SER A 215 11.23 9.73 6.96
CA SER A 215 11.41 11.15 7.28
C SER A 215 12.80 11.39 7.86
N PRO A 216 13.41 12.59 7.73
CA PRO A 216 14.60 12.92 8.52
C PRO A 216 14.29 12.81 10.02
N GLY A 217 15.11 12.07 10.77
CA GLY A 217 14.80 11.75 12.16
C GLY A 217 13.64 10.75 12.23
N GLU A 218 12.60 11.05 13.02
CA GLU A 218 11.44 10.19 13.17
C GLU A 218 10.39 10.43 12.08
N THR A 219 9.81 9.34 11.60
CA THR A 219 8.70 9.33 10.64
C THR A 219 7.39 9.54 11.38
N PRO A 220 6.61 10.58 11.00
CA PRO A 220 5.31 10.84 11.59
C PRO A 220 4.36 9.65 11.45
N GLU A 221 3.79 9.23 12.57
CA GLU A 221 2.91 8.07 12.64
C GLU A 221 1.56 8.33 11.96
N VAL A 222 0.89 9.45 12.28
CA VAL A 222 -0.46 9.75 11.78
C VAL A 222 -0.55 9.77 10.24
N PRO A 223 0.33 10.45 9.49
CA PRO A 223 0.32 10.38 8.03
C PRO A 223 0.55 8.97 7.47
N PHE A 224 1.42 8.19 8.13
CA PHE A 224 1.71 6.83 7.71
C PHE A 224 0.47 5.94 7.89
N GLN A 225 -0.12 5.95 9.09
CA GLN A 225 -1.36 5.22 9.38
C GLN A 225 -2.50 5.63 8.43
N GLN A 226 -2.68 6.94 8.20
CA GLN A 226 -3.67 7.44 7.24
C GLN A 226 -3.43 6.88 5.83
N THR A 227 -2.18 6.85 5.37
CA THR A 227 -1.82 6.32 4.05
C THR A 227 -2.16 4.83 3.95
N VAL A 228 -1.83 4.04 4.99
CA VAL A 228 -2.15 2.60 5.04
C VAL A 228 -3.66 2.39 4.96
N VAL A 229 -4.45 3.08 5.80
CA VAL A 229 -5.93 2.96 5.79
C VAL A 229 -6.52 3.34 4.44
N LEU A 230 -6.15 4.49 3.88
CA LEU A 230 -6.70 4.93 2.60
C LEU A 230 -6.32 3.98 1.46
N GLN A 231 -5.09 3.44 1.47
CA GLN A 231 -4.65 2.47 0.47
C GLN A 231 -5.38 1.14 0.61
N THR A 232 -5.63 0.67 1.84
CA THR A 232 -6.46 -0.51 2.10
C THR A 232 -7.86 -0.34 1.50
N ARG A 233 -8.54 0.78 1.77
CA ARG A 233 -9.89 1.02 1.22
C ARG A 233 -9.96 1.00 -0.30
N LEU A 234 -8.90 1.48 -0.97
CA LEU A 234 -8.85 1.46 -2.42
C LEU A 234 -8.78 0.04 -2.97
N LEU A 235 -8.18 -0.89 -2.22
CA LEU A 235 -8.03 -2.30 -2.61
C LEU A 235 -9.26 -3.17 -2.29
N GLY A 236 -10.31 -2.61 -1.70
CA GLY A 236 -11.59 -3.32 -1.53
C GLY A 236 -12.02 -3.50 -0.10
#